data_AF-A0A0K0MX21-F1
#
_entry.id   AF-A0A0K0MX21-F1
#
_cell.length_a   1.000
_cell.length_b   1.000
_cell.length_c   1.000
_cell.angle_alpha   90.00
_cell.angle_beta   90.00
_cell.angle_gamma   90.00
#
_symmetry.space_group_name_H-M   'P 1'
#
loop_
_entity.id
_entity.type
_entity.pdbx_description
1 polymer ?
#
loop_
_entity_poly.entity_id
_entity_poly.type
_entity_poly.pdbx_seq_one_letter_code
_entity_poly.pdbx_strand_id
1 'polypeptide(L)'
;MPDGFMQLQNKARKEAHCTTHELHALNLRLQDALNDCMVLTYQVLDGLVTMVLQRMGLLHKLTDNMALLDKLCAFAGVVRDSVTKYVRPKCTEEGPLAIVEGRHPLLECMEGIDFRPNDTYLADYSSFYIISGPNMSGKSTYLRQVALIVIMAQMGCFVPAKFASIRMVDRLFTRIGAGDSIESNSSSFMVEMQETAYIVNNATPRSLVIIDELGRATSTADGVGIAWAVSEHLISLACPTLFATHFARLEELATLYPNCKLWHFNVDVDSNQLHFTWCLRPGAKTAAHYGLKLAPMVRRTPRSLLSCRSQVLGSTPPRTPSHLVNAFTRDPTVELLPSC
;
A
#
# COMPACT_ATOMS: atom_id res chain seq x y z
N MET A 1 -48.47 -68.04 9.62
CA MET A 1 -47.93 -67.64 8.30
C MET A 1 -48.44 -68.62 7.28
N PRO A 2 -48.81 -68.19 6.06
CA PRO A 2 -49.11 -69.12 4.98
C PRO A 2 -47.90 -70.01 4.68
N ASP A 3 -48.12 -71.22 4.18
CA ASP A 3 -47.04 -72.14 3.81
C ASP A 3 -46.13 -71.52 2.72
N GLY A 4 -44.81 -71.63 2.90
CA GLY A 4 -43.80 -71.10 1.97
C GLY A 4 -43.17 -69.74 2.35
N PHE A 5 -43.69 -69.04 3.37
CA PHE A 5 -43.09 -67.80 3.89
C PHE A 5 -42.01 -68.07 4.96
N MET A 6 -40.89 -67.34 4.86
CA MET A 6 -39.74 -67.36 5.74
C MET A 6 -39.44 -65.97 6.35
N GLN A 7 -38.94 -66.00 7.59
CA GLN A 7 -38.31 -64.94 8.39
C GLN A 7 -39.05 -63.58 8.47
N LEU A 8 -39.44 -63.21 9.70
CA LEU A 8 -40.02 -61.91 10.07
C LEU A 8 -38.93 -60.96 10.58
N GLN A 9 -38.67 -59.86 9.89
CA GLN A 9 -37.94 -58.72 10.48
C GLN A 9 -38.92 -57.58 10.81
N ASN A 10 -38.75 -57.01 12.01
CA ASN A 10 -39.61 -56.11 12.79
C ASN A 10 -40.73 -56.77 13.62
N LYS A 11 -40.48 -56.88 14.94
CA LYS A 11 -41.47 -57.19 16.00
C LYS A 11 -42.02 -55.94 16.71
N ALA A 12 -41.93 -54.76 16.09
CA ALA A 12 -42.49 -53.52 16.64
C ALA A 12 -43.82 -53.16 15.94
N ARG A 13 -44.86 -53.90 16.32
CA ARG A 13 -46.31 -53.56 16.35
C ARG A 13 -46.93 -52.79 15.16
N LYS A 14 -47.19 -53.51 14.06
CA LYS A 14 -48.47 -53.61 13.29
C LYS A 14 -48.26 -54.09 11.86
N GLU A 15 -47.01 -54.19 11.40
CA GLU A 15 -46.67 -54.65 10.06
C GLU A 15 -45.65 -55.81 10.16
N ALA A 16 -45.80 -56.78 9.25
CA ALA A 16 -45.02 -58.01 9.23
C ALA A 16 -44.32 -58.13 7.87
N HIS A 17 -43.01 -57.84 7.81
CA HIS A 17 -42.21 -58.11 6.62
C HIS A 17 -41.85 -59.59 6.57
N CYS A 18 -42.30 -60.27 5.54
CA CYS A 18 -42.08 -61.69 5.32
C CYS A 18 -41.40 -61.88 3.97
N THR A 19 -40.51 -62.87 3.86
CA THR A 19 -39.88 -63.24 2.59
C THR A 19 -40.30 -64.66 2.20
N THR A 20 -40.04 -65.08 0.97
CA THR A 20 -40.19 -66.48 0.53
C THR A 20 -38.86 -66.97 -0.01
N HIS A 21 -38.68 -68.29 -0.18
CA HIS A 21 -37.44 -68.83 -0.76
C HIS A 21 -37.17 -68.25 -2.16
N GLU A 22 -38.21 -68.13 -2.99
CA GLU A 22 -38.14 -67.54 -4.32
C GLU A 22 -37.79 -66.04 -4.27
N LEU A 23 -38.42 -65.28 -3.37
CA LEU A 23 -38.14 -63.86 -3.21
C LEU A 23 -36.73 -63.61 -2.69
N HIS A 24 -36.25 -64.43 -1.75
CA HIS A 24 -34.88 -64.35 -1.25
C HIS A 24 -33.86 -64.66 -2.35
N ALA A 25 -34.09 -65.69 -3.17
CA ALA A 25 -33.25 -66.01 -4.32
C ALA A 25 -33.23 -64.89 -5.37
N LEU A 26 -34.38 -64.25 -5.65
CA LEU A 26 -34.46 -63.06 -6.51
C LEU A 26 -33.71 -61.88 -5.91
N ASN A 27 -33.80 -61.66 -4.60
CA ASN A 27 -33.11 -60.56 -3.93
C ASN A 27 -31.59 -60.74 -3.95
N LEU A 28 -31.08 -61.97 -3.78
CA LEU A 28 -29.66 -62.27 -3.94
C LEU A 28 -29.18 -61.98 -5.37
N ARG A 29 -29.92 -62.45 -6.38
CA ARG A 29 -29.61 -62.14 -7.79
C ARG A 29 -29.64 -60.64 -8.08
N LEU A 30 -30.57 -59.91 -7.48
CA LEU A 30 -30.67 -58.46 -7.61
C LEU A 30 -29.48 -57.76 -6.93
N GLN A 31 -29.04 -58.23 -5.76
CA GLN A 31 -27.84 -57.72 -5.10
C GLN A 31 -26.57 -57.98 -5.90
N ASP A 32 -26.42 -59.18 -6.48
CA ASP A 32 -25.29 -59.51 -7.35
C ASP A 32 -25.27 -58.60 -8.59
N ALA A 33 -26.42 -58.44 -9.26
CA ALA A 33 -26.54 -57.56 -10.42
C ALA A 33 -26.25 -56.09 -10.08
N LEU A 34 -26.67 -55.60 -8.90
CA LEU A 34 -26.34 -54.26 -8.42
C LEU A 34 -24.85 -54.09 -8.18
N ASN A 35 -24.19 -55.10 -7.60
CA ASN A 35 -22.75 -55.07 -7.36
C ASN A 35 -21.98 -55.06 -8.69
N ASP A 36 -22.40 -55.87 -9.66
CA ASP A 36 -21.82 -55.89 -11.01
C ASP A 36 -21.98 -54.53 -11.70
N CYS A 37 -23.17 -53.90 -11.60
CA CYS A 37 -23.40 -52.56 -12.12
C CYS A 37 -22.48 -51.52 -11.49
N MET A 38 -22.26 -51.59 -10.18
CA MET A 38 -21.34 -50.69 -9.48
C MET A 38 -19.90 -50.89 -9.94
N VAL A 39 -19.42 -52.13 -10.07
CA VAL A 39 -18.07 -52.45 -10.56
C VAL A 39 -17.85 -51.91 -11.96
N LEU A 40 -18.79 -52.16 -12.88
CA LEU A 40 -18.73 -51.63 -14.25
C LEU A 40 -18.73 -50.10 -14.27
N THR A 41 -19.53 -49.46 -13.41
CA THR A 41 -19.57 -48.00 -13.29
C THR A 41 -18.22 -47.44 -12.85
N TYR A 42 -17.57 -48.05 -11.85
CA TYR A 42 -16.25 -47.62 -11.41
C TYR A 42 -15.19 -47.79 -12.50
N GLN A 43 -15.23 -48.88 -13.26
CA GLN A 43 -14.30 -49.10 -14.38
C GLN A 43 -14.45 -48.03 -15.47
N VAL A 44 -15.70 -47.66 -15.80
CA VAL A 44 -15.98 -46.59 -16.77
C VAL A 44 -15.49 -45.24 -16.24
N LEU A 45 -15.77 -44.91 -14.98
CA LEU A 45 -15.32 -43.66 -14.36
C LEU A 45 -13.80 -43.56 -14.29
N ASP A 46 -13.11 -44.63 -13.89
CA ASP A 46 -11.64 -44.67 -13.83
C ASP A 46 -11.01 -44.50 -15.22
N GLY A 47 -11.61 -45.14 -16.24
CA GLY A 47 -11.24 -44.94 -17.63
C GLY A 47 -11.41 -43.48 -18.10
N LEU A 48 -12.51 -42.83 -17.73
CA LEU A 48 -12.76 -41.42 -18.03
C LEU A 48 -11.78 -40.49 -17.30
N VAL A 49 -11.54 -40.72 -16.01
CA VAL A 49 -10.57 -39.95 -15.22
C VAL A 49 -9.18 -40.08 -15.83
N THR A 50 -8.75 -41.29 -16.17
CA THR A 50 -7.45 -41.54 -16.81
C THR A 50 -7.33 -40.80 -18.15
N MET A 51 -8.39 -40.80 -18.98
CA MET A 51 -8.42 -40.06 -20.24
C MET A 51 -8.27 -38.54 -20.03
N VAL A 52 -8.93 -37.99 -19.01
CA VAL A 52 -8.81 -36.56 -18.64
C VAL A 52 -7.41 -36.26 -18.12
N LEU A 53 -6.86 -37.13 -17.26
CA LEU A 53 -5.53 -36.97 -16.67
C LEU A 53 -4.42 -36.91 -17.73
N GLN A 54 -4.52 -37.70 -18.78
CA GLN A 54 -3.60 -37.66 -19.94
C GLN A 54 -3.60 -36.29 -20.65
N ARG A 55 -4.67 -35.51 -20.51
CA ARG A 55 -4.83 -34.18 -21.13
C ARG A 55 -4.70 -33.02 -20.14
N MET A 56 -4.26 -33.27 -18.90
CA MET A 56 -4.12 -32.23 -17.87
C MET A 56 -3.28 -31.03 -18.31
N GLY A 57 -2.21 -31.25 -19.07
CA GLY A 57 -1.39 -30.17 -19.60
C GLY A 57 -2.16 -29.22 -20.53
N LEU A 58 -3.15 -29.71 -21.28
CA LEU A 58 -4.03 -28.86 -22.11
C LEU A 58 -5.05 -28.11 -21.25
N LEU A 59 -5.59 -28.75 -20.22
CA LEU A 59 -6.53 -28.11 -19.30
C LEU A 59 -5.88 -26.97 -18.52
N HIS A 60 -4.65 -27.14 -18.02
CA HIS A 60 -3.91 -26.05 -17.38
C HIS A 60 -3.69 -24.87 -18.33
N LYS A 61 -3.25 -25.13 -19.56
CA LYS A 61 -3.08 -24.07 -20.58
C LYS A 61 -4.40 -23.36 -20.91
N LEU A 62 -5.51 -24.08 -20.98
CA LEU A 62 -6.83 -23.49 -21.20
C LEU A 62 -7.19 -22.56 -20.03
N THR A 63 -7.02 -23.02 -18.80
CA THR A 63 -7.28 -22.23 -17.59
C THR A 63 -6.41 -20.97 -17.54
N ASP A 64 -5.12 -21.07 -17.84
CA ASP A 64 -4.20 -19.91 -17.86
C ASP A 64 -4.65 -18.87 -18.90
N ASN A 65 -5.03 -19.31 -20.10
CA ASN A 65 -5.52 -18.43 -21.16
C ASN A 65 -6.87 -17.79 -20.80
N MET A 66 -7.78 -18.56 -20.19
CA MET A 66 -9.07 -18.03 -19.72
C MET A 66 -8.88 -17.01 -18.60
N ALA A 67 -7.98 -17.27 -17.65
CA ALA A 67 -7.64 -16.34 -16.58
C ALA A 67 -7.02 -15.04 -17.12
N LEU A 68 -6.14 -15.14 -18.14
CA LEU A 68 -5.58 -13.96 -18.79
C LEU A 68 -6.67 -13.14 -19.50
N LEU A 69 -7.58 -13.79 -20.23
CA LEU A 69 -8.70 -13.13 -20.90
C LEU A 69 -9.61 -12.44 -19.90
N ASP A 70 -9.97 -13.11 -18.81
CA ASP A 70 -10.80 -12.56 -17.74
C ASP A 70 -10.15 -11.33 -17.09
N LYS A 71 -8.84 -11.40 -16.79
CA LYS A 71 -8.05 -10.25 -16.29
C LYS A 71 -8.13 -9.05 -17.23
N LEU A 72 -7.93 -9.26 -18.54
CA LEU A 72 -7.97 -8.19 -19.54
C LEU A 72 -9.37 -7.59 -19.69
N CYS A 73 -10.42 -8.44 -19.66
CA CYS A 73 -11.81 -7.99 -19.65
C CYS A 73 -12.14 -7.17 -18.40
N ALA A 74 -11.65 -7.58 -17.22
CA ALA A 74 -11.83 -6.84 -15.97
C ALA A 74 -11.18 -5.45 -16.03
N PHE A 75 -9.94 -5.36 -16.54
CA PHE A 75 -9.28 -4.07 -16.74
C PHE A 75 -10.06 -3.16 -17.70
N ALA A 76 -10.54 -3.70 -18.82
CA ALA A 76 -11.36 -2.95 -19.77
C ALA A 76 -12.70 -2.50 -19.16
N GLY A 77 -13.32 -3.35 -18.33
CA GLY A 77 -14.55 -3.04 -17.61
C GLY A 77 -14.39 -1.83 -16.68
N VAL A 78 -13.34 -1.82 -15.85
CA VAL A 78 -13.04 -0.68 -14.95
C VAL A 78 -12.88 0.62 -15.73
N VAL A 79 -12.16 0.60 -16.86
CA VAL A 79 -11.95 1.78 -17.70
C VAL A 79 -13.25 2.27 -18.32
N ARG A 80 -14.11 1.34 -18.77
CA ARG A 80 -15.41 1.68 -19.37
C ARG A 80 -16.38 2.28 -18.34
N ASP A 81 -16.40 1.73 -17.13
CA ASP A 81 -17.37 2.10 -16.10
C ASP A 81 -16.92 3.34 -15.31
N SER A 82 -15.64 3.73 -15.42
CA SER A 82 -15.12 4.95 -14.81
C SER A 82 -15.76 6.23 -15.38
N VAL A 83 -16.11 7.18 -14.50
CA VAL A 83 -16.72 8.47 -14.88
C VAL A 83 -15.75 9.31 -15.70
N THR A 84 -14.46 9.24 -15.38
CA THR A 84 -13.42 10.00 -16.06
C THR A 84 -12.47 9.07 -16.80
N LYS A 85 -11.97 9.50 -17.96
CA LYS A 85 -11.18 8.63 -18.84
C LYS A 85 -9.86 8.23 -18.18
N TYR A 86 -9.55 6.94 -18.25
CA TYR A 86 -8.22 6.41 -17.95
C TYR A 86 -7.39 6.43 -19.23
N VAL A 87 -6.07 6.50 -19.09
CA VAL A 87 -5.13 6.57 -20.21
C VAL A 87 -4.17 5.40 -20.21
N ARG A 88 -3.77 4.98 -21.41
CA ARG A 88 -2.72 3.97 -21.57
C ARG A 88 -1.39 4.61 -21.15
N PRO A 89 -0.70 4.11 -20.11
CA PRO A 89 0.59 4.67 -19.72
C PRO A 89 1.66 4.33 -20.76
N LYS A 90 2.62 5.25 -20.94
CA LYS A 90 3.85 4.97 -21.68
C LYS A 90 4.88 4.42 -20.69
N CYS A 91 5.07 3.11 -20.69
CA CYS A 91 6.10 2.47 -19.87
C CYS A 91 7.47 2.58 -20.56
N THR A 92 8.48 3.06 -19.84
CA THR A 92 9.86 3.20 -20.35
C THR A 92 10.86 2.56 -19.39
N GLU A 93 11.96 2.03 -19.89
CA GLU A 93 13.06 1.52 -19.03
C GLU A 93 13.80 2.68 -18.34
N GLU A 94 13.92 3.81 -19.04
CA GLU A 94 14.62 5.01 -18.59
C GLU A 94 13.74 6.26 -18.78
N GLY A 95 14.14 7.37 -18.16
CA GLY A 95 13.41 8.65 -18.24
C GLY A 95 12.55 8.95 -17.01
N PRO A 96 11.67 9.97 -17.09
CA PRO A 96 10.94 10.46 -15.93
C PRO A 96 9.68 9.65 -15.63
N LEU A 97 9.33 9.60 -14.36
CA LEU A 97 7.96 9.34 -13.90
C LEU A 97 7.18 10.65 -14.02
N ALA A 98 6.35 10.77 -15.05
CA ALA A 98 5.51 11.93 -15.32
C ALA A 98 4.04 11.53 -15.30
N ILE A 99 3.27 12.06 -14.36
CA ILE A 99 1.83 11.87 -14.22
C ILE A 99 1.19 13.26 -14.29
N VAL A 100 0.27 13.47 -15.22
CA VAL A 100 -0.48 14.73 -15.37
C VAL A 100 -1.93 14.47 -15.01
N GLU A 101 -2.48 15.32 -14.16
CA GLU A 101 -3.81 15.23 -13.57
C GLU A 101 -4.10 13.83 -13.03
N GLY A 102 -3.16 13.25 -12.28
CA GLY A 102 -3.32 11.93 -11.68
C GLY A 102 -4.42 11.93 -10.62
N ARG A 103 -5.17 10.83 -10.52
CA ARG A 103 -6.25 10.65 -9.55
C ARG A 103 -6.09 9.37 -8.76
N HIS A 104 -6.59 9.33 -7.53
CA HIS A 104 -6.51 8.15 -6.68
C HIS A 104 -7.56 7.11 -7.11
N PRO A 105 -7.18 5.92 -7.61
CA PRO A 105 -8.09 4.98 -8.27
C PRO A 105 -9.25 4.49 -7.39
N LEU A 106 -9.06 4.46 -6.07
CA LEU A 106 -10.13 4.05 -5.14
C LEU A 106 -11.02 5.21 -4.68
N LEU A 107 -10.49 6.43 -4.59
CA LEU A 107 -11.26 7.57 -4.05
C LEU A 107 -12.12 8.22 -5.14
N GLU A 108 -11.65 8.20 -6.39
CA GLU A 108 -12.43 8.65 -7.55
C GLU A 108 -13.74 7.86 -7.71
N CYS A 109 -13.74 6.57 -7.36
CA CYS A 109 -14.91 5.71 -7.47
C CYS A 109 -15.92 5.89 -6.32
N MET A 110 -15.59 6.67 -5.28
CA MET A 110 -16.49 6.89 -4.16
C MET A 110 -17.49 8.00 -4.48
N GLU A 111 -18.78 7.69 -4.35
CA GLU A 111 -19.84 8.69 -4.54
C GLU A 111 -19.73 9.83 -3.51
N GLY A 112 -19.92 11.06 -3.97
CA GLY A 112 -19.93 12.26 -3.12
C GLY A 112 -18.56 12.85 -2.78
N ILE A 113 -17.46 12.32 -3.32
CA ILE A 113 -16.11 12.88 -3.15
C ILE A 113 -15.71 13.67 -4.41
N ASP A 114 -15.52 14.99 -4.28
CA ASP A 114 -14.88 15.80 -5.33
C ASP A 114 -13.35 15.63 -5.23
N PHE A 115 -12.79 14.71 -6.02
CA PHE A 115 -11.36 14.43 -6.01
C PHE A 115 -10.58 15.43 -6.88
N ARG A 116 -9.57 16.09 -6.30
CA ARG A 116 -8.69 17.02 -7.02
C ARG A 116 -7.48 16.31 -7.62
N PRO A 117 -7.32 16.29 -8.96
CA PRO A 117 -6.18 15.67 -9.60
C PRO A 117 -4.88 16.44 -9.32
N ASN A 118 -3.75 15.73 -9.28
CA ASN A 118 -2.44 16.32 -9.02
C ASN A 118 -1.37 15.78 -9.97
N ASP A 119 -0.41 16.63 -10.31
CA ASP A 119 0.72 16.29 -11.18
C ASP A 119 1.90 15.72 -10.37
N THR A 120 2.69 14.86 -11.01
CA THR A 120 3.93 14.31 -10.45
C THR A 120 5.00 14.25 -11.53
N TYR A 121 6.21 14.74 -11.24
CA TYR A 121 7.33 14.71 -12.18
C TYR A 121 8.66 14.35 -11.51
N LEU A 122 8.97 13.06 -11.40
CA LEU A 122 10.26 12.60 -10.90
C LEU A 122 11.18 12.28 -12.08
N ALA A 123 12.33 12.94 -12.12
CA ALA A 123 13.37 12.77 -13.12
C ALA A 123 14.73 12.76 -12.41
N ASP A 124 15.81 12.49 -13.13
CA ASP A 124 17.14 12.38 -12.49
C ASP A 124 17.59 13.70 -11.83
N TYR A 125 17.20 14.86 -12.41
CA TYR A 125 17.44 16.20 -11.84
C TYR A 125 16.35 16.69 -10.87
N SER A 126 15.34 15.86 -10.59
CA SER A 126 14.24 16.17 -9.69
C SER A 126 13.73 14.88 -9.05
N SER A 127 14.67 14.08 -8.54
CA SER A 127 14.41 12.72 -8.06
C SER A 127 13.84 12.72 -6.65
N PHE A 128 13.98 13.80 -5.88
CA PHE A 128 13.54 13.86 -4.50
C PHE A 128 12.55 15.00 -4.27
N TYR A 129 11.34 14.69 -3.85
CA TYR A 129 10.31 15.68 -3.52
C TYR A 129 10.11 15.76 -2.01
N ILE A 130 10.27 16.95 -1.44
CA ILE A 130 9.84 17.25 -0.08
C ILE A 130 8.46 17.86 -0.15
N ILE A 131 7.48 17.17 0.42
CA ILE A 131 6.07 17.55 0.41
C ILE A 131 5.68 18.02 1.80
N SER A 132 5.38 19.31 1.90
CA SER A 132 4.91 19.94 3.13
C SER A 132 3.42 20.27 3.05
N GLY A 133 2.80 20.49 4.20
CA GLY A 133 1.40 20.89 4.27
C GLY A 133 0.74 20.49 5.58
N PRO A 134 -0.38 21.12 5.95
CA PRO A 134 -1.09 20.78 7.17
C PRO A 134 -1.62 19.34 7.16
N ASN A 135 -1.96 18.83 8.34
CA ASN A 135 -2.68 17.56 8.42
C ASN A 135 -4.01 17.68 7.67
N MET A 136 -4.46 16.57 7.08
CA MET A 136 -5.68 16.48 6.27
C MET A 136 -5.64 17.23 4.92
N SER A 137 -4.49 17.80 4.53
CA SER A 137 -4.33 18.47 3.24
C SER A 137 -4.25 17.53 2.04
N GLY A 138 -4.23 16.20 2.25
CA GLY A 138 -4.14 15.20 1.19
C GLY A 138 -2.75 14.64 0.91
N LYS A 139 -1.72 14.93 1.74
CA LYS A 139 -0.35 14.40 1.54
C LYS A 139 -0.30 12.89 1.37
N SER A 140 -0.78 12.12 2.36
CA SER A 140 -0.77 10.66 2.32
C SER A 140 -1.62 10.10 1.17
N THR A 141 -2.71 10.79 0.82
CA THR A 141 -3.55 10.44 -0.33
C THR A 141 -2.79 10.58 -1.64
N TYR A 142 -2.06 11.68 -1.83
CA TYR A 142 -1.22 11.90 -3.00
C TYR A 142 -0.06 10.90 -3.09
N LEU A 143 0.60 10.61 -1.97
CA LEU A 143 1.66 9.59 -1.92
C LEU A 143 1.14 8.22 -2.39
N ARG A 144 0.01 7.77 -1.81
CA ARG A 144 -0.63 6.49 -2.19
C ARG A 144 -1.13 6.50 -3.63
N GLN A 145 -1.64 7.63 -4.11
CA GLN A 145 -2.07 7.78 -5.50
C GLN A 145 -0.92 7.48 -6.47
N VAL A 146 0.26 8.10 -6.28
CA VAL A 146 1.41 7.86 -7.17
C VAL A 146 1.82 6.39 -7.13
N ALA A 147 1.88 5.79 -5.94
CA ALA A 147 2.19 4.38 -5.75
C ALA A 147 1.24 3.47 -6.55
N LEU A 148 -0.08 3.69 -6.40
CA LEU A 148 -1.10 2.89 -7.06
C LEU A 148 -1.08 3.05 -8.58
N ILE A 149 -0.84 4.27 -9.09
CA ILE A 149 -0.72 4.51 -10.54
C ILE A 149 0.45 3.73 -11.12
N VAL A 150 1.61 3.71 -10.43
CA VAL A 150 2.79 2.94 -10.86
C VAL A 150 2.50 1.43 -10.87
N ILE A 151 1.88 0.92 -9.81
CA ILE A 151 1.48 -0.49 -9.71
C ILE A 151 0.53 -0.86 -10.86
N MET A 152 -0.53 -0.07 -11.08
CA MET A 152 -1.51 -0.32 -12.14
C MET A 152 -0.86 -0.34 -13.53
N ALA A 153 0.09 0.55 -13.79
CA ALA A 153 0.81 0.59 -15.06
C ALA A 153 1.70 -0.64 -15.26
N GLN A 154 2.46 -1.06 -14.25
CA GLN A 154 3.31 -2.26 -14.34
C GLN A 154 2.50 -3.57 -14.36
N MET A 155 1.26 -3.56 -13.85
CA MET A 155 0.29 -4.66 -14.04
C MET A 155 -0.25 -4.77 -15.48
N GLY A 156 -0.06 -3.74 -16.31
CA GLY A 156 -0.56 -3.64 -17.68
C GLY A 156 -1.97 -3.06 -17.80
N CYS A 157 -2.47 -2.36 -16.78
CA CYS A 157 -3.75 -1.68 -16.81
C CYS A 157 -3.61 -0.21 -17.28
N PHE A 158 -4.71 0.38 -17.74
CA PHE A 158 -4.78 1.82 -17.95
C PHE A 158 -4.82 2.52 -16.58
N VAL A 159 -4.40 3.78 -16.53
CA VAL A 159 -4.24 4.52 -15.27
C VAL A 159 -5.15 5.77 -15.22
N PRO A 160 -5.63 6.16 -14.02
CA PRO A 160 -6.47 7.34 -13.84
C PRO A 160 -5.64 8.63 -13.87
N ALA A 161 -5.33 9.09 -15.08
CA ALA A 161 -4.58 10.32 -15.33
C ALA A 161 -4.97 10.90 -16.69
N LYS A 162 -4.60 12.14 -16.96
CA LYS A 162 -4.70 12.72 -18.32
C LYS A 162 -3.52 12.33 -19.19
N PHE A 163 -2.35 12.15 -18.59
CA PHE A 163 -1.16 11.63 -19.24
C PHE A 163 -0.30 10.90 -18.21
N ALA A 164 0.31 9.79 -18.61
CA ALA A 164 1.22 9.03 -17.76
C ALA A 164 2.40 8.47 -18.58
N SER A 165 3.61 8.86 -18.20
CA SER A 165 4.87 8.23 -18.59
C SER A 165 5.49 7.63 -17.34
N ILE A 166 5.63 6.32 -17.29
CA ILE A 166 6.02 5.60 -16.08
C ILE A 166 7.30 4.84 -16.39
N ARG A 167 8.40 5.28 -15.76
CA ARG A 167 9.62 4.51 -15.74
C ARG A 167 9.38 3.20 -14.97
N MET A 168 9.89 2.09 -15.49
CA MET A 168 9.82 0.79 -14.83
C MET A 168 10.55 0.83 -13.49
N VAL A 169 9.80 0.55 -12.42
CA VAL A 169 10.32 0.52 -11.05
C VAL A 169 10.66 -0.92 -10.69
N ASP A 170 11.83 -1.14 -10.10
CA ASP A 170 12.26 -2.47 -9.64
C ASP A 170 11.61 -2.83 -8.28
N ARG A 171 11.52 -1.85 -7.37
CA ARG A 171 10.94 -1.99 -6.04
C ARG A 171 10.20 -0.73 -5.63
N LEU A 172 9.01 -0.91 -5.05
CA LEU A 172 8.24 0.15 -4.39
C LEU A 172 8.43 0.01 -2.88
N PHE A 173 9.06 1.02 -2.27
CA PHE A 173 9.24 1.11 -0.83
C PHE A 173 8.26 2.11 -0.24
N THR A 174 7.56 1.72 0.82
CA THR A 174 6.61 2.59 1.50
C THR A 174 6.88 2.59 2.99
N ARG A 175 7.14 3.77 3.54
CA ARG A 175 7.02 4.04 4.97
C ARG A 175 5.84 4.97 5.20
N ILE A 176 4.63 4.41 5.17
CA ILE A 176 3.40 5.14 5.46
C ILE A 176 2.92 4.63 6.82
N GLY A 177 2.86 5.50 7.83
CA GLY A 177 2.50 5.10 9.19
C GLY A 177 1.21 4.28 9.22
N ALA A 178 1.30 3.02 9.62
CA ALA A 178 0.15 2.25 10.05
C ALA A 178 -0.26 2.77 11.43
N GLY A 179 -1.57 2.92 11.67
CA GLY A 179 -2.08 3.30 12.99
C GLY A 179 -1.50 2.36 14.05
N ASP A 180 -1.14 2.93 15.20
CA ASP A 180 -0.40 2.27 16.29
C ASP A 180 -0.79 0.80 16.45
N SER A 181 0.09 -0.10 16.03
CA SER A 181 -0.04 -1.53 16.30
C SER A 181 0.38 -1.78 17.74
N ILE A 182 -0.59 -1.76 18.65
CA ILE A 182 -0.42 -2.11 20.08
C ILE A 182 0.10 -3.56 20.25
N GLU A 183 0.06 -4.37 19.20
CA GLU A 183 0.32 -5.81 19.23
C GLU A 183 1.81 -6.21 19.09
N SER A 184 2.72 -5.29 18.78
CA SER A 184 4.16 -5.57 18.77
C SER A 184 4.81 -5.11 20.07
N ASN A 185 5.48 -6.02 20.77
CA ASN A 185 6.25 -5.77 22.02
C ASN A 185 7.53 -4.92 21.78
N SER A 186 7.50 -4.03 20.79
CA SER A 186 8.60 -3.23 20.25
C SER A 186 8.15 -1.76 20.19
N SER A 187 9.05 -0.84 20.54
CA SER A 187 8.77 0.60 20.41
C SER A 187 8.43 0.93 18.95
N SER A 188 7.39 1.75 18.72
CA SER A 188 6.99 2.21 17.38
C SER A 188 8.15 2.87 16.63
N PHE A 189 9.04 3.54 17.36
CA PHE A 189 10.27 4.10 16.81
C PHE A 189 11.27 3.04 16.35
N MET A 190 11.42 1.93 17.06
CA MET A 190 12.33 0.86 16.65
C MET A 190 11.88 0.20 15.35
N VAL A 191 10.57 -0.06 15.22
CA VAL A 191 9.98 -0.59 13.98
C VAL A 191 10.18 0.40 12.83
N GLU A 192 9.92 1.69 13.08
CA GLU A 192 10.18 2.76 12.11
C GLU A 192 11.64 2.79 11.64
N MET A 193 12.60 2.62 12.56
CA MET A 193 14.03 2.59 12.21
C MET A 193 14.41 1.32 11.44
N GLN A 194 13.85 0.17 11.78
CA GLN A 194 14.08 -1.09 11.03
C GLN A 194 13.55 -1.00 9.59
N GLU A 195 12.34 -0.48 9.42
CA GLU A 195 11.75 -0.23 8.10
C GLU A 195 12.61 0.75 7.30
N THR A 196 13.03 1.85 7.92
CA THR A 196 13.89 2.85 7.28
C THR A 196 15.23 2.27 6.87
N ALA A 197 15.87 1.48 7.73
CA ALA A 197 17.11 0.78 7.41
C ALA A 197 16.93 -0.21 6.25
N TYR A 198 15.80 -0.93 6.21
CA TYR A 198 15.49 -1.83 5.10
C TYR A 198 15.36 -1.07 3.77
N ILE A 199 14.67 0.07 3.77
CA ILE A 199 14.53 0.92 2.58
C ILE A 199 15.90 1.42 2.11
N VAL A 200 16.67 2.02 3.01
CA VAL A 200 17.98 2.60 2.70
C VAL A 200 18.95 1.54 2.14
N ASN A 201 18.98 0.34 2.71
CA ASN A 201 19.92 -0.70 2.29
C ASN A 201 19.54 -1.39 0.95
N ASN A 202 18.26 -1.32 0.53
CA ASN A 202 17.77 -2.05 -0.64
C ASN A 202 17.29 -1.13 -1.78
N ALA A 203 17.20 0.18 -1.54
CA ALA A 203 16.81 1.16 -2.54
C ALA A 203 17.88 1.25 -3.64
N THR A 204 17.43 1.22 -4.89
CA THR A 204 18.27 1.44 -6.07
C THR A 204 17.85 2.73 -6.77
N PRO A 205 18.64 3.26 -7.72
CA PRO A 205 18.23 4.42 -8.52
C PRO A 205 16.94 4.18 -9.35
N ARG A 206 16.54 2.91 -9.53
CA ARG A 206 15.30 2.52 -10.23
C ARG A 206 14.12 2.31 -9.29
N SER A 207 14.32 2.34 -7.99
CA SER A 207 13.26 2.15 -7.00
C SER A 207 12.39 3.39 -6.85
N LEU A 208 11.16 3.22 -6.36
CA LEU A 208 10.30 4.33 -5.94
C LEU A 208 10.14 4.26 -4.44
N VAL A 209 10.57 5.30 -3.73
CA VAL A 209 10.51 5.40 -2.28
C VAL A 209 9.45 6.42 -1.89
N ILE A 210 8.58 6.03 -0.95
CA ILE A 210 7.51 6.87 -0.42
C ILE A 210 7.63 6.87 1.09
N ILE A 211 7.84 8.06 1.66
CA ILE A 211 8.01 8.24 3.11
C ILE A 211 6.98 9.26 3.59
N ASP A 212 6.23 8.90 4.63
CA ASP A 212 5.25 9.75 5.27
C ASP A 212 5.58 9.90 6.76
N GLU A 213 5.93 11.13 7.17
CA GLU A 213 6.17 11.54 8.55
C GLU A 213 7.26 10.75 9.32
N LEU A 214 8.39 10.46 8.67
CA LEU A 214 9.55 9.82 9.31
C LEU A 214 10.11 10.66 10.47
N GLY A 215 10.40 10.01 11.60
CA GLY A 215 11.05 10.60 12.77
C GLY A 215 10.07 11.25 13.75
N ARG A 216 8.77 10.96 13.65
CA ARG A 216 7.74 11.54 14.52
C ARG A 216 7.69 10.92 15.93
N ALA A 217 8.16 9.69 16.08
CA ALA A 217 8.10 8.94 17.35
C ALA A 217 9.25 9.23 18.34
N THR A 218 10.09 10.24 18.07
CA THR A 218 11.26 10.59 18.89
C THR A 218 11.35 12.10 19.16
N SER A 219 12.41 12.55 19.85
CA SER A 219 12.69 13.96 20.07
C SER A 219 12.75 14.71 18.73
N THR A 220 12.28 15.96 18.70
CA THR A 220 12.24 16.72 17.44
C THR A 220 13.63 16.95 16.85
N ALA A 221 14.67 17.07 17.70
CA ALA A 221 16.04 17.22 17.24
C ALA A 221 16.55 15.93 16.59
N ASP A 222 16.34 14.78 17.23
CA ASP A 222 16.78 13.48 16.72
C ASP A 222 16.00 13.09 15.47
N GLY A 223 14.69 13.32 15.46
CA GLY A 223 13.81 13.03 14.32
C GLY A 223 14.20 13.83 13.07
N VAL A 224 14.52 15.11 13.23
CA VAL A 224 15.03 15.94 12.13
C VAL A 224 16.39 15.44 11.65
N GLY A 225 17.31 15.09 12.57
CA GLY A 225 18.64 14.58 12.22
C GLY A 225 18.57 13.28 11.42
N ILE A 226 17.73 12.33 11.84
CA ILE A 226 17.52 11.06 11.14
C ILE A 226 16.87 11.29 9.78
N ALA A 227 15.78 12.07 9.73
CA ALA A 227 15.09 12.36 8.48
C ALA A 227 16.00 13.06 7.47
N TRP A 228 16.87 13.96 7.94
CA TRP A 228 17.89 14.61 7.13
C TRP A 228 18.89 13.61 6.55
N ALA A 229 19.51 12.79 7.40
CA ALA A 229 20.51 11.80 6.99
C ALA A 229 19.95 10.79 5.97
N VAL A 230 18.72 10.32 6.19
CA VAL A 230 18.03 9.41 5.26
C VAL A 230 17.74 10.10 3.93
N SER A 231 17.27 11.35 3.97
CA SER A 231 17.00 12.13 2.76
C SER A 231 18.27 12.35 1.94
N GLU A 232 19.37 12.73 2.60
CA GLU A 232 20.67 12.92 1.96
C GLU A 232 21.18 11.65 1.29
N HIS A 233 21.05 10.50 1.95
CA HIS A 233 21.41 9.22 1.36
C HIS A 233 20.57 8.91 0.10
N LEU A 234 19.25 9.03 0.17
CA LEU A 234 18.36 8.76 -0.98
C LEU A 234 18.58 9.74 -2.15
N ILE A 235 18.87 11.01 -1.84
CA ILE A 235 19.25 12.02 -2.84
C ILE A 235 20.56 11.62 -3.53
N SER A 236 21.57 11.17 -2.76
CA SER A 236 22.86 10.76 -3.31
C SER A 236 22.76 9.55 -4.24
N LEU A 237 21.81 8.64 -3.97
CA LEU A 237 21.46 7.50 -4.84
C LEU A 237 20.68 7.91 -6.10
N ALA A 238 20.23 9.17 -6.21
CA ALA A 238 19.30 9.64 -7.23
C ALA A 238 18.01 8.80 -7.32
N CYS A 239 17.56 8.25 -6.19
CA CYS A 239 16.37 7.41 -6.11
C CYS A 239 15.09 8.27 -6.13
N PRO A 240 14.12 8.01 -7.04
CA PRO A 240 12.80 8.61 -7.01
C PRO A 240 12.15 8.50 -5.63
N THR A 241 12.01 9.63 -4.95
CA THR A 241 11.51 9.66 -3.58
C THR A 241 10.47 10.75 -3.41
N LEU A 242 9.33 10.38 -2.81
CA LEU A 242 8.34 11.31 -2.31
C LEU A 242 8.37 11.29 -0.78
N PHE A 243 8.79 12.40 -0.17
CA PHE A 243 8.94 12.53 1.27
C PHE A 243 7.94 13.56 1.81
N ALA A 244 6.90 13.11 2.49
CA ALA A 244 6.00 13.99 3.22
C ALA A 244 6.50 14.24 4.65
N THR A 245 6.61 15.52 5.04
CA THR A 245 7.15 15.90 6.35
C THR A 245 6.48 17.13 6.95
N HIS A 246 6.56 17.23 8.28
CA HIS A 246 6.22 18.43 9.05
C HIS A 246 7.46 19.25 9.44
N PHE A 247 8.65 18.70 9.26
CA PHE A 247 9.88 19.34 9.64
C PHE A 247 10.24 20.45 8.64
N ALA A 248 10.03 21.71 9.04
CA ALA A 248 10.38 22.86 8.23
C ALA A 248 11.88 22.91 7.89
N ARG A 249 12.74 22.39 8.77
CA ARG A 249 14.19 22.38 8.56
C ARG A 249 14.62 21.55 7.37
N LEU A 250 13.86 20.51 7.00
CA LEU A 250 14.15 19.70 5.81
C LEU A 250 14.03 20.52 4.51
N GLU A 251 13.34 21.68 4.52
CA GLU A 251 13.27 22.56 3.35
C GLU A 251 14.66 23.10 2.96
N GLU A 252 15.62 23.17 3.90
CA GLU A 252 17.01 23.54 3.64
C GLU A 252 17.74 22.52 2.74
N LEU A 253 17.29 21.26 2.65
CA LEU A 253 17.88 20.28 1.73
C LEU A 253 17.74 20.71 0.26
N ALA A 254 16.67 21.42 -0.09
CA ALA A 254 16.45 21.89 -1.45
C ALA A 254 17.38 23.04 -1.87
N THR A 255 18.00 23.74 -0.91
CA THR A 255 19.03 24.75 -1.21
C THR A 255 20.40 24.11 -1.38
N LEU A 256 20.65 22.98 -0.71
CA LEU A 256 21.91 22.23 -0.78
C LEU A 256 21.97 21.31 -2.01
N TYR A 257 20.84 20.67 -2.35
CA TYR A 257 20.78 19.64 -3.39
C TYR A 257 19.84 20.04 -4.54
N PRO A 258 20.34 20.23 -5.78
CA PRO A 258 19.51 20.67 -6.90
C PRO A 258 18.45 19.65 -7.32
N ASN A 259 18.70 18.37 -7.04
CA ASN A 259 17.79 17.26 -7.33
C ASN A 259 16.60 17.19 -6.34
N CYS A 260 16.68 17.93 -5.23
CA CYS A 260 15.61 18.04 -4.24
C CYS A 260 14.69 19.21 -4.59
N LYS A 261 13.39 18.95 -4.71
CA LYS A 261 12.36 19.96 -5.01
C LYS A 261 11.35 20.05 -3.88
N LEU A 262 10.98 21.28 -3.54
CA LEU A 262 9.95 21.56 -2.55
C LEU A 262 8.58 21.63 -3.21
N TRP A 263 7.63 20.98 -2.56
CA TRP A 263 6.22 21.03 -2.90
C TRP A 263 5.40 21.21 -1.63
N HIS A 264 4.24 21.85 -1.78
CA HIS A 264 3.32 21.99 -0.67
C HIS A 264 1.87 21.89 -1.12
N PHE A 265 1.01 21.42 -0.22
CA PHE A 265 -0.43 21.53 -0.40
C PHE A 265 -0.93 22.90 0.01
N ASN A 266 -1.61 23.60 -0.89
CA ASN A 266 -2.13 24.93 -0.61
C ASN A 266 -3.36 24.88 0.31
N VAL A 267 -3.42 25.81 1.27
CA VAL A 267 -4.55 25.99 2.16
C VAL A 267 -4.91 27.46 2.20
N ASP A 268 -6.11 27.76 1.74
CA ASP A 268 -6.63 29.12 1.74
C ASP A 268 -7.27 29.40 3.10
N VAL A 269 -6.94 30.55 3.67
CA VAL A 269 -7.47 31.01 4.95
C VAL A 269 -8.39 32.17 4.67
N ASP A 270 -9.70 31.91 4.62
CA ASP A 270 -10.69 32.94 4.36
C ASP A 270 -11.64 33.06 5.56
N SER A 271 -11.80 34.27 6.10
CA SER A 271 -12.80 34.56 7.16
C SER A 271 -12.79 33.62 8.38
N ASN A 272 -11.62 33.21 8.88
CA ASN A 272 -11.46 32.21 9.97
C ASN A 272 -11.97 30.77 9.63
N GLN A 273 -12.16 30.44 8.35
CA GLN A 273 -12.36 29.08 7.87
C GLN A 273 -11.14 28.64 7.04
N LEU A 274 -10.69 27.41 7.27
CA LEU A 274 -9.61 26.79 6.49
C LEU A 274 -10.22 26.02 5.33
N HIS A 275 -9.94 26.45 4.11
CA HIS A 275 -10.33 25.75 2.90
C HIS A 275 -9.13 24.96 2.37
N PHE A 276 -9.22 23.63 2.48
CA PHE A 276 -8.24 22.73 1.87
C PHE A 276 -8.52 22.65 0.38
N THR A 277 -7.59 23.13 -0.44
CA THR A 277 -7.74 23.07 -1.91
C THR A 277 -7.35 21.71 -2.49
N TRP A 278 -6.66 20.88 -1.70
CA TRP A 278 -6.09 19.58 -2.11
C TRP A 278 -5.21 19.63 -3.38
N CYS A 279 -4.70 20.82 -3.71
CA CYS A 279 -3.84 21.06 -4.85
C CYS A 279 -2.38 21.16 -4.41
N LEU A 280 -1.52 20.36 -5.02
CA LEU A 280 -0.07 20.39 -4.86
C LEU A 280 0.52 21.54 -5.69
N ARG A 281 1.35 22.39 -5.06
CA ARG A 281 2.04 23.51 -5.71
C ARG A 281 3.54 23.47 -5.47
N PRO A 282 4.36 23.93 -6.42
CA PRO A 282 5.81 23.99 -6.24
C PRO A 282 6.19 25.08 -5.24
N GLY A 283 7.32 24.88 -4.56
CA GLY A 283 7.91 25.83 -3.62
C GLY A 283 7.65 25.51 -2.15
N ALA A 284 8.28 26.30 -1.27
CA ALA A 284 8.07 26.23 0.17
C ALA A 284 6.69 26.75 0.57
N LYS A 285 6.20 26.33 1.74
CA LYS A 285 4.90 26.77 2.27
C LYS A 285 4.90 28.27 2.58
N THR A 286 3.83 28.96 2.22
CA THR A 286 3.71 30.42 2.41
C THR A 286 3.20 30.82 3.81
N ALA A 287 2.40 29.98 4.47
CA ALA A 287 1.84 30.26 5.80
C ALA A 287 2.37 29.31 6.87
N ALA A 288 2.82 29.89 7.99
CA ALA A 288 3.28 29.15 9.17
C ALA A 288 2.13 28.84 10.14
N HIS A 289 2.31 27.77 10.93
CA HIS A 289 1.51 27.44 12.12
C HIS A 289 0.02 27.09 11.90
N TYR A 290 -0.31 26.26 10.90
CA TYR A 290 -1.67 25.80 10.65
C TYR A 290 -2.32 25.07 11.84
N GLY A 291 -1.58 24.26 12.60
CA GLY A 291 -2.12 23.54 13.77
C GLY A 291 -2.71 24.47 14.82
N LEU A 292 -2.10 25.65 15.02
CA LEU A 292 -2.60 26.69 15.93
C LEU A 292 -3.77 27.49 15.33
N LYS A 293 -3.87 27.56 14.00
CA LYS A 293 -5.04 28.12 13.30
C LYS A 293 -6.22 27.14 13.26
N LEU A 294 -5.97 25.84 13.35
CA LEU A 294 -6.98 24.77 13.42
C LEU A 294 -7.58 24.60 14.82
N ALA A 295 -6.80 24.83 15.89
CA ALA A 295 -7.25 24.66 17.28
C ALA A 295 -8.54 25.41 17.67
N PRO A 296 -8.79 26.66 17.21
CA PRO A 296 -10.06 27.36 17.46
C PRO A 296 -11.26 26.77 16.70
N MET A 297 -11.00 25.99 15.65
CA MET A 297 -12.03 25.42 14.76
C MET A 297 -12.55 24.08 15.29
N VAL A 298 -11.78 23.41 16.17
CA VAL A 298 -12.25 22.21 16.88
C VAL A 298 -13.30 22.65 17.90
N ARG A 299 -14.53 22.13 17.74
CA ARG A 299 -15.66 22.42 18.63
C ARG A 299 -15.27 22.03 20.07
N ARG A 300 -15.23 23.01 20.98
CA ARG A 300 -14.94 22.91 22.44
C ARG A 300 -13.52 23.27 22.93
N THR A 301 -12.61 23.81 22.14
CA THR A 301 -11.32 24.29 22.68
C THR A 301 -11.53 25.58 23.53
N PRO A 302 -11.17 25.59 24.83
CA PRO A 302 -11.31 26.79 25.67
C PRO A 302 -10.45 27.94 25.14
N ARG A 303 -11.03 29.14 25.00
CA ARG A 303 -10.31 30.34 24.52
C ARG A 303 -9.13 30.73 25.41
N SER A 304 -9.14 30.35 26.70
CA SER A 304 -8.03 30.53 27.65
C SER A 304 -6.75 29.79 27.25
N LEU A 305 -6.84 28.65 26.55
CA LEU A 305 -5.65 27.93 26.06
C LEU A 305 -5.00 28.64 24.88
N LEU A 306 -5.78 29.38 24.08
CA LEU A 306 -5.29 30.15 22.94
C LEU A 306 -4.64 31.47 23.39
N SER A 307 -4.95 32.00 24.58
CA SER A 307 -4.34 33.23 25.10
C SER A 307 -2.96 33.02 25.71
N CYS A 308 -2.67 31.84 26.30
CA CYS A 308 -1.31 31.48 26.76
C CYS A 308 -0.27 31.42 25.63
N ARG A 309 -0.73 31.43 24.37
CA ARG A 309 0.04 31.38 23.12
C ARG A 309 1.10 32.46 22.97
N SER A 310 0.74 33.72 23.23
CA SER A 310 1.62 34.87 22.96
C SER A 310 2.84 34.91 23.89
N GLN A 311 2.72 34.31 25.09
CA GLN A 311 3.79 34.30 26.08
C GLN A 311 4.87 33.23 25.81
N VAL A 312 4.51 32.07 25.25
CA VAL A 312 5.45 30.95 25.03
C VAL A 312 6.14 31.02 23.68
N LEU A 313 5.44 31.43 22.61
CA LEU A 313 6.05 31.57 21.28
C LEU A 313 6.87 32.85 21.12
N GLY A 314 6.61 33.89 21.93
CA GLY A 314 7.40 35.11 21.94
C GLY A 314 8.73 35.00 22.70
N SER A 315 8.93 33.95 23.50
CA SER A 315 10.08 33.79 24.41
C SER A 315 11.15 32.80 23.92
N THR A 316 10.98 32.21 22.74
CA THR A 316 11.97 31.30 22.13
C THR A 316 12.58 31.92 20.86
N PRO A 317 13.67 32.71 20.96
CA PRO A 317 14.45 33.06 19.77
C PRO A 317 15.24 31.84 19.27
N PRO A 318 15.56 31.75 17.97
CA PRO A 318 16.36 30.66 17.43
C PRO A 318 17.78 30.77 17.96
N ARG A 319 18.21 29.81 18.81
CA ARG A 319 19.63 29.64 19.14
C ARG A 319 20.29 28.90 17.97
N THR A 320 21.09 29.59 17.17
CA THR A 320 22.06 28.98 16.25
C THR A 320 23.14 28.24 17.05
N PRO A 321 23.43 26.95 16.80
CA PRO A 321 24.64 26.33 17.31
C PRO A 321 25.72 26.35 16.22
N SER A 322 26.72 27.22 16.39
CA SER A 322 27.94 27.31 15.59
C SER A 322 28.99 26.23 15.93
N HIS A 323 28.57 25.03 16.35
CA HIS A 323 29.49 23.98 16.80
C HIS A 323 29.05 22.60 16.33
N LEU A 324 29.11 22.35 15.02
CA LEU A 324 29.05 20.98 14.46
C LEU A 324 30.04 20.75 13.31
N VAL A 325 31.07 21.60 13.16
CA VAL A 325 32.07 21.45 12.09
C VAL A 325 33.34 20.69 12.51
N ASN A 326 33.59 20.44 13.80
CA ASN A 326 34.90 19.90 14.25
C ASN A 326 34.90 18.51 14.88
N ALA A 327 33.85 17.68 14.72
CA ALA A 327 33.80 16.36 15.35
C ALA A 327 34.27 15.18 14.44
N PHE A 328 34.80 15.46 13.24
CA PHE A 328 35.33 14.42 12.34
C PHE A 328 36.76 14.73 11.89
N THR A 329 37.69 14.91 12.83
CA THR A 329 39.13 14.69 12.60
C THR A 329 39.84 14.49 13.94
N ARG A 330 40.25 13.26 14.26
CA ARG A 330 41.58 12.89 14.79
C ARG A 330 41.70 11.40 15.13
N ASP A 331 42.89 10.91 14.82
CA ASP A 331 43.40 9.54 14.71
C ASP A 331 43.26 8.60 15.93
N PRO A 332 43.44 7.28 15.73
CA PRO A 332 43.47 6.28 16.79
C PRO A 332 44.87 6.13 17.39
N THR A 333 45.01 6.35 18.70
CA THR A 333 46.15 5.84 19.47
C THR A 333 45.65 4.84 20.50
N VAL A 334 45.98 3.57 20.25
CA VAL A 334 45.77 2.45 21.16
C VAL A 334 46.86 2.50 22.22
N GLU A 335 46.50 2.77 23.48
CA GLU A 335 47.37 2.56 24.63
C GLU A 335 47.07 1.21 25.28
N LEU A 336 48.11 0.37 25.31
CA LEU A 336 48.23 -0.89 26.01
C LEU A 336 48.30 -0.66 27.52
N LEU A 337 47.58 -1.45 28.31
CA LEU A 337 47.83 -1.62 29.74
C LEU A 337 48.60 -2.94 29.99
N PRO A 338 49.53 -2.97 30.97
CA PRO A 338 50.51 -4.04 31.11
C PRO A 338 50.03 -5.22 31.96
N SER A 339 50.71 -6.34 31.74
CA SER A 339 50.60 -7.65 32.40
C SER A 339 50.90 -7.64 33.90
N CYS A 340 50.02 -8.29 34.67
CA CYS A 340 50.30 -9.30 35.72
C CYS A 340 49.06 -10.19 35.88
#